data_AF-A0A2N3B887-F1
#
_entry.id   AF-A0A2N3B887-F1
#
_cell.length_a   1.000
_cell.length_b   1.000
_cell.length_c   1.000
_cell.angle_alpha   90.00
_cell.angle_beta   90.00
_cell.angle_gamma   90.00
#
_symmetry.space_group_name_H-M   'P 1'
#
loop_
_entity.id
_entity.type
_entity.pdbx_description
1 polymer ?
#
loop_
_entity_poly.entity_id
_entity_poly.type
_entity_poly.pdbx_seq_one_letter_code
_entity_poly.pdbx_strand_id
1 'polypeptide(L)'
;MTFYQHWRNVPANAWRWRNFSPAEIACRGTGKLLVNDDALDRLQALRTALGKPMIINSAYRSPEHNKRVGGATGSKHLSGTAFDVSMANHDPASFIAAARRAGFSGIGTYPRSNFVHIDTGPARTWGDPFPARPTAFAPDKPPAREHLAESRTMAGGGAAGVATIGAAGTEVLQQALSDAQGSVQALIPYLDTMRWVFLALALAGIALTIYARLDDWKRGRR
;
A
#
# COMPACT_ATOMS: atom_id res chain seq x y z
N MET A 1 -12.69 -9.23 20.08
CA MET A 1 -11.70 -9.53 19.03
C MET A 1 -12.25 -10.61 18.13
N THR A 2 -12.11 -10.45 16.81
CA THR A 2 -12.62 -11.39 15.82
C THR A 2 -11.49 -11.81 14.89
N PHE A 3 -11.30 -13.11 14.72
CA PHE A 3 -10.25 -13.66 13.86
C PHE A 3 -10.83 -14.18 12.54
N TYR A 4 -10.13 -13.91 11.45
CA TYR A 4 -10.43 -14.42 10.12
C TYR A 4 -9.18 -15.08 9.53
N GLN A 5 -9.35 -16.29 8.98
CA GLN A 5 -8.27 -17.01 8.30
C GLN A 5 -7.70 -16.24 7.10
N HIS A 6 -8.54 -15.41 6.47
CA HIS A 6 -8.14 -14.49 5.42
C HIS A 6 -9.04 -13.25 5.44
N TRP A 7 -8.50 -12.07 5.15
CA TRP A 7 -9.27 -10.80 5.16
C TRP A 7 -10.44 -10.77 4.17
N ARG A 8 -10.40 -11.59 3.11
CA ARG A 8 -11.51 -11.77 2.16
C ARG A 8 -12.73 -12.44 2.79
N ASN A 9 -12.56 -13.09 3.94
CA ASN A 9 -13.65 -13.78 4.63
C ASN A 9 -14.42 -12.83 5.56
N VAL A 10 -14.08 -11.54 5.59
CA VAL A 10 -14.82 -10.53 6.35
C VAL A 10 -16.17 -10.29 5.65
N PRO A 11 -17.31 -10.50 6.34
CA PRO A 11 -18.62 -10.18 5.78
C PRO A 11 -18.73 -8.69 5.43
N ALA A 12 -19.36 -8.37 4.30
CA ALA A 12 -19.48 -7.00 3.81
C ALA A 12 -20.13 -6.03 4.83
N ASN A 13 -21.03 -6.53 5.67
CA ASN A 13 -21.73 -5.77 6.72
C ASN A 13 -20.99 -5.73 8.07
N ALA A 14 -19.89 -6.46 8.24
CA ALA A 14 -19.16 -6.52 9.50
C ALA A 14 -18.10 -5.41 9.65
N TRP A 15 -17.68 -4.79 8.55
CA TRP A 15 -16.59 -3.81 8.54
C TRP A 15 -17.09 -2.37 8.68
N ARG A 16 -16.85 -1.74 9.84
CA ARG A 16 -17.35 -0.37 10.14
C ARG A 16 -16.33 0.75 9.98
N TRP A 17 -15.04 0.45 9.88
CA TRP A 17 -13.97 1.45 9.81
C TRP A 17 -13.79 1.97 8.39
N ARG A 18 -14.53 3.04 8.05
CA ARG A 18 -14.66 3.56 6.67
C ARG A 18 -13.35 4.02 6.03
N ASN A 19 -12.36 4.40 6.83
CA ASN A 19 -11.08 4.89 6.31
C ASN A 19 -10.02 3.79 6.12
N PHE A 20 -10.36 2.53 6.42
CA PHE A 20 -9.46 1.40 6.29
C PHE A 20 -10.19 0.24 5.63
N SER A 21 -9.48 -0.60 4.93
CA SER A 21 -9.99 -1.87 4.41
C SER A 21 -9.51 -3.05 5.27
N PRO A 22 -10.21 -4.20 5.23
CA PRO A 22 -9.73 -5.43 5.86
C PRO A 22 -8.31 -5.81 5.40
N ALA A 23 -8.00 -5.58 4.11
CA ALA A 23 -6.70 -5.91 3.53
C ALA A 23 -5.55 -5.07 4.10
N GLU A 24 -5.78 -3.78 4.38
CA GLU A 24 -4.78 -2.90 4.99
C GLU A 24 -4.43 -3.29 6.43
N ILE A 25 -5.39 -3.89 7.15
CA ILE A 25 -5.22 -4.30 8.55
C ILE A 25 -4.72 -5.75 8.67
N ALA A 26 -4.89 -6.54 7.63
CA ALA A 26 -4.48 -7.94 7.61
C ALA A 26 -2.96 -8.12 7.69
N CYS A 27 -2.56 -9.31 8.11
CA CYS A 27 -1.17 -9.70 8.08
C CYS A 27 -0.67 -9.80 6.65
N ARG A 28 0.27 -8.91 6.26
CA ARG A 28 0.88 -8.90 4.92
C ARG A 28 1.53 -10.22 4.52
N GLY A 29 1.98 -11.01 5.50
CA GLY A 29 2.64 -12.29 5.24
C GLY A 29 1.72 -13.49 5.06
N THR A 30 0.46 -13.44 5.51
CA THR A 30 -0.45 -14.60 5.51
C THR A 30 -1.88 -14.30 5.08
N GLY A 31 -2.25 -13.02 4.98
CA GLY A 31 -3.63 -12.58 4.73
C GLY A 31 -4.59 -12.78 5.91
N LYS A 32 -4.15 -13.45 6.99
CA LYS A 32 -4.91 -13.60 8.24
C LYS A 32 -5.21 -12.23 8.85
N LEU A 33 -6.37 -12.09 9.48
CA LEU A 33 -6.81 -10.84 10.08
C LEU A 33 -7.27 -11.09 11.52
N LEU A 34 -6.78 -10.29 12.45
CA LEU A 34 -7.30 -10.21 13.80
C LEU A 34 -7.85 -8.80 14.03
N VAL A 35 -9.15 -8.71 14.20
CA VAL A 35 -9.87 -7.46 14.44
C VAL A 35 -9.91 -7.22 15.94
N ASN A 36 -9.27 -6.12 16.38
CA ASN A 36 -9.47 -5.55 17.70
C ASN A 36 -10.27 -4.25 17.54
N ASP A 37 -11.49 -4.28 18.07
CA ASP A 37 -12.44 -3.18 17.94
C ASP A 37 -11.94 -1.85 18.53
N ASP A 38 -11.47 -1.85 19.77
CA ASP A 38 -10.95 -0.65 20.44
C ASP A 38 -9.74 -0.07 19.70
N ALA A 39 -8.79 -0.91 19.29
CA ALA A 39 -7.59 -0.44 18.59
C ALA A 39 -7.93 0.15 17.21
N LEU A 40 -8.89 -0.42 16.48
CA LEU A 40 -9.33 0.11 15.19
C LEU A 40 -10.23 1.34 15.34
N ASP A 41 -11.04 1.45 16.39
CA ASP A 41 -11.80 2.67 16.69
C ASP A 41 -10.85 3.84 16.96
N ARG A 42 -9.76 3.61 17.71
CA ARG A 42 -8.68 4.61 17.90
C ARG A 42 -7.97 4.96 16.62
N LEU A 43 -7.64 3.97 15.78
CA LEU A 43 -7.00 4.19 14.49
C LEU A 43 -7.88 5.01 13.55
N GLN A 44 -9.18 4.72 13.52
CA GLN A 44 -10.19 5.45 12.77
C GLN A 44 -10.34 6.89 13.26
N ALA A 45 -10.39 7.12 14.58
CA ALA A 45 -10.39 8.45 15.16
C ALA A 45 -9.12 9.24 14.81
N LEU A 46 -7.95 8.60 14.89
CA LEU A 46 -6.67 9.19 14.50
C LEU A 46 -6.68 9.63 13.02
N ARG A 47 -7.12 8.74 12.13
CA ARG A 47 -7.19 9.03 10.69
C ARG A 47 -8.16 10.17 10.36
N THR A 48 -9.29 10.25 11.08
CA THR A 48 -10.24 11.35 10.97
C THR A 48 -9.61 12.67 11.46
N ALA A 49 -8.96 12.66 12.63
CA ALA A 49 -8.34 13.85 13.21
C ALA A 49 -7.16 14.40 12.37
N LEU A 50 -6.41 13.52 11.70
CA LEU A 50 -5.32 13.91 10.82
C LEU A 50 -5.80 14.51 9.49
N GLY A 51 -7.04 14.23 9.07
CA GLY A 51 -7.61 14.73 7.81
C GLY A 51 -7.01 14.15 6.52
N LYS A 52 -5.88 13.44 6.56
CA LYS A 52 -5.17 12.88 5.39
C LYS A 52 -4.81 11.39 5.49
N PRO A 53 -4.69 10.66 4.35
CA PRO A 53 -4.47 9.20 4.30
C PRO A 53 -3.38 8.71 5.25
N MET A 54 -3.59 7.56 5.90
CA MET A 54 -2.55 6.89 6.68
C MET A 54 -2.07 5.67 5.89
N ILE A 55 -0.77 5.61 5.61
CA ILE A 55 -0.18 4.47 4.92
C ILE A 55 0.23 3.45 5.98
N ILE A 56 -0.55 2.38 6.11
CA ILE A 56 -0.31 1.30 7.08
C ILE A 56 0.72 0.32 6.52
N ASN A 57 1.95 0.35 7.05
CA ASN A 57 3.00 -0.60 6.68
C ASN A 57 2.75 -1.98 7.29
N SER A 58 2.26 -2.04 8.53
CA SER A 58 1.95 -3.30 9.22
C SER A 58 0.90 -3.07 10.30
N ALA A 59 -0.03 -4.01 10.45
CA ALA A 59 -1.07 -3.99 11.48
C ALA A 59 -1.06 -5.33 12.22
N TYR A 60 -2.03 -6.22 12.04
CA TYR A 60 -1.91 -7.55 12.63
C TYR A 60 -0.73 -8.34 12.02
N ARG A 61 0.03 -9.06 12.86
CA ARG A 61 1.00 -10.06 12.40
C ARG A 61 0.62 -11.43 12.96
N SER A 62 0.42 -12.41 12.08
CA SER A 62 0.33 -13.81 12.51
C SER A 62 1.63 -14.26 13.18
N PRO A 63 1.60 -15.18 14.16
CA PRO A 63 2.79 -15.66 14.86
C PRO A 63 3.92 -16.09 13.91
N GLU A 64 3.57 -16.85 12.86
CA GLU A 64 4.52 -17.29 11.82
C GLU A 64 5.21 -16.13 11.10
N HIS A 65 4.44 -15.10 10.75
CA HIS A 65 4.97 -13.90 10.09
C HIS A 65 5.82 -13.06 11.05
N ASN A 66 5.37 -12.88 12.29
CA ASN A 66 6.12 -12.14 13.31
C ASN A 66 7.49 -12.79 13.57
N LYS A 67 7.54 -14.12 13.71
CA LYS A 67 8.81 -14.86 13.84
C LYS A 67 9.72 -14.65 12.62
N ARG A 68 9.16 -14.75 11.41
CA ARG A 68 9.92 -14.60 10.16
C ARG A 68 10.56 -13.22 10.00
N VAL A 69 9.91 -12.16 10.47
CA VAL A 69 10.45 -10.79 10.41
C VAL A 69 11.27 -10.41 11.65
N GLY A 70 11.59 -11.37 12.53
CA GLY A 70 12.36 -11.12 13.75
C GLY A 70 11.61 -10.28 14.80
N GLY A 71 10.28 -10.29 14.78
CA GLY A 71 9.46 -9.56 15.73
C GLY A 71 9.53 -10.13 17.15
N ALA A 72 9.41 -9.26 18.15
CA ALA A 72 9.43 -9.65 19.56
C ALA A 72 8.31 -10.66 19.90
N THR A 73 8.56 -11.54 20.87
CA THR A 73 7.59 -12.52 21.38
C THR A 73 6.36 -11.86 22.00
N GLY A 74 6.55 -10.73 22.69
CA GLY A 74 5.48 -9.89 23.26
C GLY A 74 4.96 -8.80 22.31
N SER A 75 5.14 -8.94 20.99
CA SER A 75 4.76 -7.89 20.04
C SER A 75 3.26 -7.62 20.04
N LYS A 76 2.87 -6.35 20.12
CA LYS A 76 1.48 -5.91 20.06
C LYS A 76 0.81 -6.08 18.69
N HIS A 77 1.60 -6.36 17.65
CA HIS A 77 1.05 -6.79 16.36
C HIS A 77 0.39 -8.18 16.44
N LEU A 78 0.84 -9.05 17.35
CA LEU A 78 0.26 -10.39 17.54
C LEU A 78 -1.17 -10.32 18.11
N SER A 79 -1.49 -9.25 18.83
CA SER A 79 -2.82 -8.99 19.41
C SER A 79 -3.68 -8.07 18.55
N GLY A 80 -3.22 -7.66 17.36
CA GLY A 80 -3.96 -6.72 16.51
C GLY A 80 -4.13 -5.32 17.15
N THR A 81 -3.25 -4.96 18.07
CA THR A 81 -3.31 -3.70 18.84
C THR A 81 -2.15 -2.77 18.53
N ALA A 82 -1.48 -2.97 17.38
CA ALA A 82 -0.36 -2.15 16.95
C ALA A 82 -0.39 -1.89 15.45
N PHE A 83 0.11 -0.72 15.07
CA PHE A 83 0.14 -0.24 13.70
C PHE A 83 1.48 0.45 13.43
N ASP A 84 2.18 0.01 12.38
CA ASP A 84 3.36 0.69 11.84
C ASP A 84 2.87 1.60 10.70
N VAL A 85 2.98 2.92 10.87
CA VAL A 85 2.45 3.92 9.94
C VAL A 85 3.58 4.69 9.29
N SER A 86 3.59 4.77 7.96
CA SER A 86 4.61 5.51 7.22
C SER A 86 4.48 7.02 7.41
N MET A 87 5.61 7.69 7.62
CA MET A 87 5.72 9.15 7.72
C MET A 87 6.01 9.80 6.35
N ALA A 88 5.72 9.09 5.26
CA ALA A 88 5.89 9.59 3.89
C ALA A 88 4.96 10.77 3.57
N ASN A 89 3.80 10.87 4.23
CA ASN A 89 2.84 11.94 4.05
C ASN A 89 2.41 12.59 5.38
N HIS A 90 3.12 12.31 6.47
CA HIS A 90 2.86 12.86 7.81
C HIS A 90 4.12 13.48 8.39
N ASP A 91 3.98 14.65 9.01
CA ASP A 91 5.01 15.17 9.90
C ASP A 91 5.05 14.28 11.16
N PRO A 92 6.20 13.66 11.50
CA PRO A 92 6.29 12.71 12.61
C PRO A 92 5.88 13.29 13.96
N ALA A 93 6.24 14.54 14.25
CA ALA A 93 5.94 15.17 15.54
C ALA A 93 4.43 15.39 15.69
N SER A 94 3.80 15.95 14.67
CA SER A 94 2.35 16.17 14.59
C SER A 94 1.58 14.85 14.65
N PHE A 95 2.06 13.82 13.95
CA PHE A 95 1.47 12.48 13.95
C PHE A 95 1.51 11.85 15.33
N ILE A 96 2.67 11.87 16.01
CA ILE A 96 2.83 11.29 17.35
C ILE A 96 1.91 12.01 18.35
N ALA A 97 1.84 13.34 18.29
CA ALA A 97 0.94 14.10 19.15
C ALA A 97 -0.53 13.72 18.92
N ALA A 98 -0.95 13.55 17.67
CA ALA A 98 -2.29 13.09 17.33
C ALA A 98 -2.56 11.65 17.79
N ALA A 99 -1.59 10.74 17.61
CA ALA A 99 -1.70 9.35 18.05
C ALA A 99 -1.89 9.23 19.56
N ARG A 100 -1.15 10.03 20.36
CA ARG A 100 -1.35 10.10 21.81
C ARG A 100 -2.74 10.57 22.19
N ARG A 101 -3.26 11.60 21.52
CA ARG A 101 -4.65 12.09 21.75
C ARG A 101 -5.71 11.05 21.36
N ALA A 102 -5.44 10.24 20.35
CA ALA A 102 -6.27 9.09 19.99
C ALA A 102 -6.13 7.90 20.96
N GLY A 103 -5.27 8.02 21.98
CA GLY A 103 -5.09 7.03 23.04
C GLY A 103 -4.16 5.88 22.69
N PHE A 104 -3.22 6.09 21.76
CA PHE A 104 -2.05 5.23 21.60
C PHE A 104 -0.97 5.63 22.61
N SER A 105 -0.54 4.67 23.42
CA SER A 105 0.34 4.86 24.57
C SER A 105 1.75 4.35 24.33
N GLY A 106 1.90 3.28 23.53
CA GLY A 106 3.18 2.80 23.04
C GLY A 106 3.56 3.47 21.73
N ILE A 107 4.71 4.17 21.69
CA ILE A 107 5.19 4.89 20.50
C ILE A 107 6.64 4.46 20.18
N GLY A 108 6.87 3.90 19.00
CA GLY A 108 8.21 3.59 18.50
C GLY A 108 8.56 4.45 17.27
N THR A 109 9.74 5.05 17.23
CA THR A 109 10.16 5.90 16.10
C THR A 109 11.30 5.25 15.30
N TYR A 110 11.11 5.16 13.98
CA TYR A 110 12.04 4.49 13.07
C TYR A 110 12.37 5.38 11.86
N PRO A 111 13.19 6.44 12.04
CA PRO A 111 13.46 7.42 10.99
C PRO A 111 14.15 6.81 9.77
N ARG A 112 15.07 5.86 9.97
CA ARG A 112 15.75 5.15 8.87
C ARG A 112 14.80 4.38 7.95
N SER A 113 13.68 3.92 8.49
CA SER A 113 12.63 3.21 7.75
C SER A 113 11.39 4.07 7.52
N ASN A 114 11.45 5.36 7.90
CA ASN A 114 10.41 6.37 7.75
C ASN A 114 9.01 5.94 8.24
N PHE A 115 8.93 5.32 9.42
CA PHE A 115 7.63 4.98 10.03
C PHE A 115 7.60 5.23 11.54
N VAL A 116 6.40 5.36 12.08
CA VAL A 116 6.11 5.40 13.51
C VAL A 116 5.25 4.18 13.86
N HIS A 117 5.70 3.43 14.85
CA HIS A 117 4.93 2.38 15.50
C HIS A 117 4.03 2.99 16.57
N ILE A 118 2.76 2.59 16.59
CA ILE A 118 1.80 2.97 17.63
C ILE A 118 1.09 1.72 18.16
N ASP A 119 0.92 1.61 19.48
CA ASP A 119 0.21 0.50 20.12
C ASP A 119 -0.59 0.93 21.37
N THR A 120 -1.57 0.12 21.77
CA THR A 120 -2.46 0.37 22.93
C THR A 120 -1.97 -0.29 24.24
N GLY A 121 -0.72 -0.75 24.29
CA GLY A 121 -0.11 -1.36 25.46
C GLY A 121 0.28 -0.36 26.57
N PRO A 122 1.14 -0.75 27.52
CA PRO A 122 1.66 0.17 28.52
C PRO A 122 2.33 1.39 27.88
N ALA A 123 2.22 2.56 28.54
CA ALA A 123 2.83 3.79 28.06
C ALA A 123 4.35 3.67 27.99
N ARG A 124 4.90 3.88 26.79
CA ARG A 124 6.34 3.77 26.53
C ARG A 124 6.71 4.47 25.23
N THR A 125 7.95 4.94 25.14
CA THR A 125 8.52 5.51 23.92
C THR A 125 9.90 4.90 23.67
N TRP A 126 10.20 4.54 22.42
CA TRP A 126 11.51 3.95 22.06
C TRP A 126 11.88 4.28 20.61
N GLY A 127 13.14 3.98 20.24
CA GLY A 127 13.68 4.25 18.91
C GLY A 127 14.41 5.59 18.82
N ASP A 128 14.76 5.98 17.60
CA ASP A 128 15.54 7.19 17.32
C ASP A 128 14.61 8.37 16.99
N PRO A 129 14.93 9.60 17.39
CA PRO A 129 14.14 10.76 17.02
C PRO A 129 14.18 10.98 15.51
N PHE A 130 13.05 11.43 14.94
CA PHE A 130 13.06 11.91 13.56
C PHE A 130 13.88 13.20 13.46
N PRO A 131 14.71 13.37 12.42
CA PRO A 131 15.39 14.64 12.20
C PRO A 131 14.36 15.75 12.00
N ALA A 132 14.67 16.95 12.51
CA ALA A 132 13.82 18.11 12.31
C ALA A 132 13.64 18.35 10.80
N ARG A 133 12.39 18.36 10.34
CA ARG A 133 12.09 18.68 8.93
C ARG A 133 11.91 20.20 8.83
N PRO A 134 12.73 20.90 8.02
CA PRO A 134 12.65 22.36 7.90
C PRO A 134 11.38 22.84 7.21
N THR A 135 10.71 21.99 6.44
CA THR A 135 9.47 22.31 5.74
C THR A 135 8.36 21.33 6.10
N ALA A 136 7.19 21.88 6.44
CA ALA A 136 5.98 21.09 6.54
C ALA A 136 5.63 20.50 5.17
N PHE A 137 4.95 19.34 5.17
CA PHE A 137 4.30 18.87 3.94
C PHE A 137 3.39 19.97 3.40
N ALA A 138 3.50 20.26 2.11
CA ALA A 138 2.53 21.12 1.46
C ALA A 138 1.13 20.55 1.76
N PRO A 139 0.15 21.38 2.14
CA PRO A 139 -1.21 20.90 2.29
C PRO A 139 -1.63 20.25 0.97
N ASP A 140 -2.19 19.03 1.06
CA ASP A 140 -2.80 18.39 -0.10
C ASP A 140 -3.80 19.38 -0.67
N LYS A 141 -3.57 19.82 -1.92
CA LYS A 141 -4.54 20.65 -2.60
C LYS A 141 -5.83 19.82 -2.64
N PRO A 142 -6.98 20.37 -2.22
CA PRO A 142 -8.26 19.72 -2.48
C PRO A 142 -8.26 19.31 -3.94
N PRO A 143 -8.66 18.08 -4.29
CA PRO A 143 -8.76 17.70 -5.69
C PRO A 143 -9.56 18.80 -6.37
N ALA A 144 -8.98 19.45 -7.38
CA ALA A 144 -9.73 20.35 -8.21
C ALA A 144 -10.95 19.53 -8.63
N ARG A 145 -12.16 20.01 -8.33
CA ARG A 145 -13.35 19.46 -8.97
C ARG A 145 -13.15 19.78 -10.44
N GLU A 146 -12.52 18.85 -11.16
CA GLU A 146 -12.43 18.95 -12.61
C GLU A 146 -13.86 18.86 -13.11
N HIS A 147 -14.43 20.02 -13.45
CA HIS A 147 -15.53 20.07 -14.37
C HIS A 147 -14.96 19.58 -15.70
N LEU A 148 -15.06 18.27 -15.95
CA LEU A 148 -14.65 17.60 -17.19
C LEU A 148 -15.24 18.30 -18.44
N ALA A 149 -16.33 19.06 -18.27
CA ALA A 149 -16.97 19.88 -19.30
C ALA A 149 -16.13 21.07 -19.80
N GLU A 150 -15.16 21.58 -19.02
CA GLU A 150 -14.34 22.74 -19.40
C GLU A 150 -12.93 22.36 -19.85
N SER A 151 -12.59 21.07 -19.81
CA SER A 151 -11.29 20.59 -20.26
C SER A 151 -11.22 20.65 -21.79
N ARG A 152 -10.55 21.67 -22.32
CA ARG A 152 -10.27 21.83 -23.77
C ARG A 152 -9.41 20.69 -24.33
N THR A 153 -8.89 19.81 -23.48
CA THR A 153 -8.20 18.57 -23.87
C THR A 153 -9.16 17.43 -24.24
N MET A 154 -10.47 17.54 -23.94
CA MET A 154 -11.49 16.56 -24.33
C MET A 154 -12.14 16.84 -25.69
N ALA A 155 -11.78 17.93 -26.39
CA ALA A 155 -12.24 18.16 -27.76
C ALA A 155 -11.51 17.30 -28.82
N GLY A 156 -10.46 16.57 -28.44
CA GLY A 156 -9.61 15.82 -29.38
C GLY A 156 -9.40 14.34 -29.10
N GLY A 157 -10.03 13.76 -28.07
CA GLY A 157 -9.73 12.38 -27.68
C GLY A 157 -10.66 11.84 -26.59
N GLY A 158 -11.96 11.92 -26.80
CA GLY A 158 -12.97 11.43 -25.86
C GLY A 158 -13.45 10.03 -26.23
N ALA A 159 -12.80 8.99 -25.71
CA ALA A 159 -13.34 7.63 -25.73
C ALA A 159 -12.89 6.84 -24.51
N ALA A 160 -13.26 7.30 -23.32
CA ALA A 160 -13.15 6.50 -22.11
C ALA A 160 -14.29 6.80 -21.13
N GLY A 161 -15.36 6.00 -21.22
CA GLY A 161 -16.06 5.54 -20.04
C GLY A 161 -17.27 6.33 -19.54
N VAL A 162 -18.31 6.50 -20.36
CA VAL A 162 -19.70 6.58 -19.87
C VAL A 162 -20.58 5.78 -20.82
N ALA A 163 -21.08 4.63 -20.37
CA ALA A 163 -22.03 3.82 -21.13
C ALA A 163 -23.45 4.35 -20.94
N THR A 164 -23.83 5.38 -21.71
CA THR A 164 -25.23 5.75 -21.93
C THR A 164 -25.79 4.82 -23.01
N ILE A 165 -26.65 3.87 -22.62
CA ILE A 165 -27.29 2.94 -23.57
C ILE A 165 -28.37 3.70 -24.34
N GLY A 166 -28.01 4.14 -25.53
CA GLY A 166 -28.85 4.70 -26.59
C GLY A 166 -28.11 4.51 -27.93
N ALA A 167 -28.76 4.75 -29.08
CA ALA A 167 -28.19 4.48 -30.41
C ALA A 167 -26.80 5.13 -30.64
N ALA A 168 -26.54 6.30 -30.05
CA ALA A 168 -25.22 6.95 -30.11
C ALA A 168 -24.14 6.25 -29.25
N GLY A 169 -24.54 5.53 -28.19
CA GLY A 169 -23.62 4.80 -27.31
C GLY A 169 -23.02 3.55 -27.95
N THR A 170 -23.75 2.89 -28.86
CA THR A 170 -23.25 1.72 -29.60
C THR A 170 -22.21 2.10 -30.64
N GLU A 171 -22.34 3.27 -31.27
CA GLU A 171 -21.38 3.79 -32.26
C GLU A 171 -20.07 4.20 -31.59
N VAL A 172 -20.14 4.92 -30.46
CA VAL A 172 -18.95 5.28 -29.67
C VAL A 172 -18.22 4.05 -29.15
N LEU A 173 -18.96 3.01 -28.75
CA LEU A 173 -18.36 1.74 -28.33
C LEU A 173 -17.66 1.02 -29.49
N GLN A 174 -18.29 0.97 -30.67
CA GLN A 174 -17.69 0.35 -31.86
C GLN A 174 -16.44 1.09 -32.33
N GLN A 175 -16.46 2.42 -32.32
CA GLN A 175 -15.30 3.24 -32.71
C GLN A 175 -14.13 3.07 -31.72
N ALA A 176 -14.42 3.06 -30.41
CA ALA A 176 -13.39 2.82 -29.40
C ALA A 176 -12.77 1.42 -29.53
N LEU A 177 -13.59 0.41 -29.86
CA LEU A 177 -13.12 -0.95 -30.12
C LEU A 177 -12.27 -1.03 -31.39
N SER A 178 -12.64 -0.36 -32.49
CA SER A 178 -11.86 -0.37 -33.73
C SER A 178 -10.50 0.31 -33.56
N ASP A 179 -10.46 1.42 -32.84
CA ASP A 179 -9.22 2.18 -32.60
C ASP A 179 -8.27 1.41 -31.66
N ALA A 180 -8.83 0.74 -30.64
CA ALA A 180 -8.07 -0.17 -29.78
C ALA A 180 -7.56 -1.40 -30.54
N GLN A 181 -8.36 -1.95 -31.46
CA GLN A 181 -7.96 -3.11 -32.25
C GLN A 181 -6.85 -2.76 -33.27
N GLY A 182 -6.89 -1.58 -33.91
CA GLY A 182 -5.85 -1.13 -34.83
C GLY A 182 -4.50 -0.89 -34.15
N SER A 183 -4.52 -0.32 -32.94
CA SER A 183 -3.30 -0.10 -32.14
C SER A 183 -2.69 -1.41 -31.63
N VAL A 184 -3.51 -2.40 -31.26
CA VAL A 184 -3.02 -3.74 -30.90
C VAL A 184 -2.46 -4.49 -32.12
N GLN A 185 -3.08 -4.39 -33.29
CA GLN A 185 -2.60 -5.05 -34.50
C GLN A 185 -1.22 -4.55 -34.97
N ALA A 186 -0.92 -3.26 -34.78
CA ALA A 186 0.39 -2.70 -35.12
C ALA A 186 1.54 -3.28 -34.29
N LEU A 187 1.25 -3.83 -33.10
CA LEU A 187 2.23 -4.42 -32.20
C LEU A 187 2.49 -5.91 -32.48
N ILE A 188 1.56 -6.60 -33.14
CA ILE A 188 1.63 -8.06 -33.41
C ILE A 188 2.98 -8.48 -34.05
N PRO A 189 3.54 -7.78 -35.05
CA PRO A 189 4.82 -8.17 -35.64
C PRO A 189 6.00 -8.13 -34.67
N TYR A 190 5.92 -7.27 -33.66
CA TYR A 190 7.00 -7.06 -32.68
C TYR A 190 6.88 -7.99 -31.46
N LEU A 191 5.71 -8.59 -31.22
CA LEU A 191 5.50 -9.48 -30.09
C LEU A 191 6.45 -10.69 -30.13
N ASP A 192 6.73 -11.22 -31.32
CA ASP A 192 7.63 -12.37 -31.44
C ASP A 192 9.09 -11.98 -31.20
N THR A 193 9.52 -10.82 -31.71
CA THR A 193 10.84 -10.26 -31.41
C THR A 193 11.01 -9.95 -29.93
N MET A 194 10.01 -9.33 -29.30
CA MET A 194 9.98 -9.06 -27.86
C MET A 194 10.10 -10.36 -27.06
N ARG A 195 9.38 -11.42 -27.45
CA ARG A 195 9.44 -12.75 -26.82
C ARG A 195 10.88 -13.29 -26.82
N TRP A 196 11.57 -13.25 -27.95
CA TRP A 196 12.95 -13.73 -28.05
C TRP A 196 13.95 -12.85 -27.28
N VAL A 197 13.76 -11.53 -27.26
CA VAL A 197 14.58 -10.60 -26.47
C VAL A 197 14.46 -10.91 -24.97
N PHE A 198 13.24 -11.13 -24.46
CA PHE A 198 13.05 -11.48 -23.05
C PHE A 198 13.67 -12.83 -22.69
N LEU A 199 13.54 -13.83 -23.57
CA LEU A 199 14.21 -15.14 -23.40
C LEU A 199 15.73 -15.01 -23.36
N ALA A 200 16.32 -14.22 -24.26
CA ALA A 200 17.76 -13.99 -24.29
C ALA A 200 18.26 -13.28 -23.02
N LEU A 201 17.54 -12.25 -22.54
CA LEU A 201 17.88 -11.55 -21.30
C LEU A 201 17.79 -12.45 -20.07
N ALA A 202 16.76 -13.29 -20.00
CA ALA A 202 16.60 -14.26 -18.92
C ALA A 202 17.75 -15.27 -18.89
N LEU A 203 18.13 -15.82 -20.05
CA LEU A 203 19.24 -16.77 -20.17
C LEU A 203 20.59 -16.13 -19.82
N ALA A 204 20.84 -14.89 -20.25
CA ALA A 204 22.04 -14.15 -19.89
C ALA A 204 22.13 -13.91 -18.38
N GLY A 205 21.02 -13.57 -17.72
CA GLY A 205 20.94 -13.43 -16.27
C GLY A 205 21.24 -14.74 -15.52
N ILE A 206 20.71 -15.86 -16.00
CA ILE A 206 20.99 -17.20 -15.43
C ILE A 206 22.47 -17.56 -15.61
N ALA A 207 23.04 -17.32 -16.79
CA ALA A 207 24.45 -17.57 -17.05
C ALA A 207 25.38 -16.73 -16.14
N LEU A 208 25.04 -15.45 -15.93
CA LEU A 208 25.80 -14.56 -15.06
C LEU A 208 25.77 -15.03 -13.59
N THR A 209 24.62 -15.50 -13.10
CA THR A 209 24.50 -16.01 -11.73
C THR A 209 25.25 -17.31 -11.52
N ILE A 210 25.22 -18.23 -12.50
CA ILE A 210 26.04 -19.45 -12.49
C ILE A 210 27.53 -19.10 -12.52
N TYR A 211 27.94 -18.18 -13.39
CA TYR A 211 29.34 -17.74 -13.48
C TYR A 211 29.83 -17.12 -12.17
N ALA A 212 29.06 -16.19 -11.59
CA ALA A 212 29.40 -15.58 -10.30
C ALA A 212 29.54 -16.63 -9.19
N ARG A 213 28.64 -17.61 -9.15
CA ARG A 213 28.69 -18.71 -8.18
C ARG A 213 29.92 -19.59 -8.34
N LEU A 214 30.34 -19.85 -9.58
CA LEU A 214 31.55 -20.63 -9.89
C LEU A 214 32.84 -19.84 -9.58
N ASP A 215 32.85 -18.53 -9.84
CA ASP A 215 33.97 -17.64 -9.53
C ASP A 215 34.18 -17.50 -8.01
N ASP A 216 33.10 -17.34 -7.23
CA ASP A 216 33.15 -17.33 -5.77
C ASP A 216 33.69 -18.64 -5.19
N TRP A 217 33.30 -19.78 -5.78
CA TRP A 217 33.80 -21.11 -5.40
C TRP A 217 35.31 -21.25 -5.69
N LYS A 218 35.77 -20.80 -6.85
CA LYS A 218 37.21 -20.80 -7.20
C LYS A 218 38.03 -19.86 -6.31
N ARG A 219 37.43 -18.77 -5.81
CA ARG A 219 38.10 -17.77 -4.96
C ARG A 219 38.03 -18.09 -3.46
N GLY A 220 37.44 -19.22 -3.07
CA GLY A 220 37.41 -19.69 -1.68
C GLY A 220 36.58 -18.81 -0.73
N ARG A 221 35.70 -17.95 -1.26
CA ARG A 221 34.82 -17.08 -0.45
C ARG A 221 33.52 -17.82 -0.20
N ARG A 222 33.31 -18.31 1.03
CA ARG A 222 32.03 -18.85 1.49
C ARG A 222 31.18 -17.76 2.13
#